data_AF-A0A9W7EN61-F1
#
_entry.id   AF-A0A9W7EN61-F1
#
_cell.length_a   1.000
_cell.length_b   1.000
_cell.length_c   1.000
_cell.angle_alpha   90.00
_cell.angle_beta   90.00
_cell.angle_gamma   90.00
#
_symmetry.space_group_name_H-M   'P 1'
#
loop_
_entity.id
_entity.type
_entity.pdbx_description
1 polymer ?
#
loop_
_entity_poly.entity_id
_entity_poly.type
_entity_poly.pdbx_seq_one_letter_code
_entity_poly.pdbx_strand_id
1 'polypeptide(L)'
;MKTTIPELQSYLTSLLPSISSSSKETFVNLFVPLDCTPSDISHFLSDLESDTAQWTNLTSEIIAIEAGVNVTNIEESENKVVFYFTHPILDKCDREVEFVRMEGEGGEMLWRAGG
;
A
#
# COMPACT_ATOMS: atom_id res chain seq x y z
N MET A 1 -5.98 10.96 -9.94
CA MET A 1 -4.87 10.65 -10.86
C MET A 1 -4.35 9.24 -10.55
N LYS A 2 -4.02 8.43 -11.55
CA LYS A 2 -3.41 7.09 -11.35
C LYS A 2 -1.94 7.12 -11.78
N THR A 3 -1.15 6.16 -11.29
CA THR A 3 0.25 6.00 -11.73
C THR A 3 0.33 5.67 -13.22
N THR A 4 1.38 6.13 -13.89
CA THR A 4 1.68 5.76 -15.28
C THR A 4 2.45 4.45 -15.40
N ILE A 5 2.97 3.90 -14.29
CA ILE A 5 3.71 2.63 -14.23
C ILE A 5 2.71 1.46 -14.21
N PRO A 6 2.58 0.68 -15.30
CA PRO A 6 1.55 -0.36 -15.40
C PRO A 6 1.71 -1.48 -14.37
N GLU A 7 2.95 -1.83 -14.01
CA GLU A 7 3.26 -2.88 -13.03
C GLU A 7 2.81 -2.46 -11.62
N LEU A 8 3.04 -1.20 -11.24
CA LEU A 8 2.57 -0.68 -9.96
C LEU A 8 1.05 -0.59 -9.91
N GLN A 9 0.41 -0.12 -10.99
CA GLN A 9 -1.05 -0.09 -11.06
C GLN A 9 -1.64 -1.50 -10.94
N SER A 10 -1.05 -2.49 -11.61
CA SER A 10 -1.50 -3.89 -11.54
C SER A 10 -1.31 -4.47 -10.13
N TYR A 11 -0.22 -4.12 -9.46
CA TYR A 11 0.02 -4.48 -8.05
C TYR A 11 -1.02 -3.85 -7.11
N LEU A 12 -1.33 -2.56 -7.25
CA LEU A 12 -2.36 -1.91 -6.44
C LEU A 12 -3.74 -2.58 -6.62
N THR A 13 -4.11 -2.92 -7.86
CA THR A 13 -5.34 -3.66 -8.14
C THR A 13 -5.32 -5.06 -7.52
N SER A 14 -4.16 -5.73 -7.45
CA SER A 14 -4.04 -7.08 -6.88
C SER A 14 -4.17 -7.12 -5.36
N LEU A 15 -4.00 -5.98 -4.66
CA LEU A 15 -4.25 -5.88 -3.23
C LEU A 15 -5.75 -5.90 -2.87
N LEU A 16 -6.62 -5.40 -3.75
CA LEU A 16 -8.05 -5.19 -3.46
C LEU A 16 -8.84 -6.46 -3.04
N PRO A 17 -8.60 -7.66 -3.63
CA PRO A 17 -9.24 -8.89 -3.18
C PRO A 17 -8.90 -9.27 -1.73
N SER A 18 -7.67 -9.01 -1.27
CA SER A 18 -7.25 -9.29 0.11
C SER A 18 -7.93 -8.37 1.13
N ILE A 19 -8.15 -7.10 0.74
CA ILE A 19 -8.94 -6.13 1.51
C ILE A 19 -10.40 -6.61 1.64
N SER A 20 -11.00 -7.05 0.53
CA SER A 20 -12.42 -7.42 0.46
C SER A 20 -12.74 -8.73 1.17
N SER A 21 -11.80 -9.67 1.20
CA SER A 21 -11.93 -10.96 1.89
C SER A 21 -11.65 -10.88 3.40
N SER A 22 -11.30 -9.69 3.93
CA SER A 22 -10.85 -9.48 5.32
C SER A 22 -9.62 -10.32 5.71
N SER A 23 -8.85 -10.80 4.73
CA SER A 23 -7.61 -11.55 4.97
C SER A 23 -6.45 -10.58 5.21
N LYS A 24 -6.42 -9.98 6.42
CA LYS A 24 -5.37 -9.02 6.82
C LYS A 24 -3.97 -9.59 6.67
N GLU A 25 -3.77 -10.85 7.03
CA GLU A 25 -2.49 -11.54 6.87
C GLU A 25 -2.04 -11.60 5.40
N THR A 26 -2.95 -11.95 4.48
CA THR A 26 -2.64 -11.97 3.05
C THR A 26 -2.30 -10.57 2.53
N PHE A 27 -3.06 -9.55 2.95
CA PHE A 27 -2.77 -8.17 2.60
C PHE A 27 -1.38 -7.76 3.10
N VAL A 28 -1.11 -7.97 4.39
CA VAL A 28 0.16 -7.57 5.04
C VAL A 28 1.35 -8.21 4.34
N ASN A 29 1.32 -9.52 4.07
CA ASN A 29 2.42 -10.21 3.40
C ASN A 29 2.68 -9.72 1.96
N LEU A 30 1.65 -9.18 1.29
CA LEU A 30 1.80 -8.56 -0.04
C LEU A 30 2.23 -7.10 0.04
N PHE A 31 1.87 -6.41 1.12
CA PHE A 31 1.98 -4.96 1.25
C PHE A 31 3.34 -4.51 1.83
N VAL A 32 3.82 -5.17 2.87
CA VAL A 32 5.01 -4.75 3.63
C VAL A 32 6.31 -4.95 2.83
N PRO A 33 7.36 -4.16 3.11
CA PRO A 33 8.70 -4.38 2.55
C PRO A 33 9.17 -5.84 2.64
N LEU A 34 9.93 -6.29 1.64
CA LEU A 34 10.45 -7.67 1.60
C LEU A 34 11.53 -7.95 2.65
N ASP A 35 12.15 -6.90 3.19
CA ASP A 35 13.17 -6.97 4.22
C ASP A 35 12.60 -6.91 5.66
N CYS A 36 11.27 -6.85 5.81
CA CYS A 36 10.61 -6.97 7.11
C CYS A 36 10.89 -8.33 7.74
N THR A 37 11.24 -8.33 9.02
CA THR A 37 11.41 -9.57 9.77
C THR A 37 10.06 -10.20 10.11
N PRO A 38 9.98 -11.51 10.39
CA PRO A 38 8.74 -12.13 10.85
C PRO A 38 8.13 -11.46 12.10
N SER A 39 8.97 -10.89 12.99
CA SER A 39 8.50 -10.10 14.13
C SER A 39 7.86 -8.79 13.73
N ASP A 40 8.41 -8.08 12.74
CA ASP A 40 7.83 -6.81 12.25
C ASP A 40 6.46 -7.06 11.63
N ILE A 41 6.36 -8.11 10.81
CA ILE A 41 5.11 -8.54 10.18
C ILE A 41 4.07 -8.90 11.26
N SER A 42 4.47 -9.67 12.26
CA SER A 42 3.58 -10.11 13.35
C SER A 42 3.10 -8.93 14.20
N HIS A 43 3.97 -7.97 14.51
CA HIS A 43 3.58 -6.77 15.25
C HIS A 43 2.62 -5.91 14.44
N PHE A 44 2.93 -5.65 13.17
CA PHE A 44 2.06 -4.86 12.31
C PHE A 44 0.69 -5.51 12.13
N LEU A 45 0.64 -6.84 11.95
CA LEU A 45 -0.62 -7.58 11.89
C LEU A 45 -1.40 -7.47 13.21
N SER A 46 -0.73 -7.63 14.35
CA SER A 46 -1.35 -7.47 15.68
C SER A 46 -1.95 -6.08 15.87
N ASP A 47 -1.25 -5.03 15.43
CA ASP A 47 -1.75 -3.66 15.50
C ASP A 47 -3.03 -3.52 14.66
N LEU A 48 -3.02 -3.97 13.41
CA LEU A 48 -4.18 -3.95 12.52
C LEU A 48 -5.35 -4.81 13.02
N GLU A 49 -5.10 -5.89 13.76
CA GLU A 49 -6.13 -6.70 14.40
C GLU A 49 -6.76 -6.00 15.60
N SER A 50 -5.95 -5.30 16.38
CA SER A 50 -6.39 -4.60 17.59
C SER A 50 -7.07 -3.25 17.30
N ASP A 51 -6.70 -2.58 16.21
CA ASP A 51 -7.25 -1.29 15.81
C ASP A 51 -7.98 -1.39 14.46
N THR A 52 -9.31 -1.49 14.54
CA THR A 52 -10.17 -1.51 13.36
C THR A 52 -10.10 -0.19 12.58
N ALA A 53 -9.92 0.95 13.26
CA ALA A 53 -9.81 2.24 12.59
C ALA A 53 -8.51 2.33 11.78
N GLN A 54 -7.40 1.80 12.30
CA GLN A 54 -6.15 1.72 11.57
C GLN A 54 -6.30 0.88 10.29
N TRP A 55 -6.92 -0.30 10.38
CA TRP A 55 -7.20 -1.13 9.21
C TRP A 55 -8.11 -0.43 8.20
N THR A 56 -9.19 0.21 8.66
CA THR A 56 -10.11 0.96 7.79
C THR A 56 -9.41 2.13 7.10
N ASN A 57 -8.56 2.88 7.82
CA ASN A 57 -7.81 3.99 7.24
C ASN A 57 -6.85 3.48 6.17
N LEU A 58 -5.97 2.53 6.51
CA LEU A 58 -4.99 1.95 5.58
C LEU A 58 -5.65 1.42 4.30
N THR A 59 -6.69 0.60 4.44
CA THR A 59 -7.38 0.03 3.27
C THR A 59 -8.09 1.09 2.44
N SER A 60 -8.65 2.12 3.07
CA SER A 60 -9.26 3.24 2.34
C SER A 60 -8.22 4.04 1.54
N GLU A 61 -7.01 4.23 2.09
CA GLU A 61 -5.89 4.87 1.39
C GLU A 61 -5.50 4.07 0.14
N ILE A 62 -5.33 2.75 0.25
CA ILE A 62 -4.99 1.88 -0.89
C ILE A 62 -6.08 1.91 -1.96
N ILE A 63 -7.36 1.86 -1.57
CA ILE A 63 -8.48 1.97 -2.52
C ILE A 63 -8.47 3.32 -3.23
N ALA A 64 -8.22 4.42 -2.50
CA ALA A 64 -8.16 5.76 -3.07
C ALA A 64 -6.99 5.90 -4.06
N ILE A 65 -5.81 5.40 -3.70
CA ILE A 65 -4.62 5.40 -4.55
C ILE A 65 -4.86 4.59 -5.82
N GLU A 66 -5.36 3.35 -5.69
CA GLU A 66 -5.66 2.49 -6.83
C GLU A 66 -6.65 3.15 -7.80
N ALA A 67 -7.72 3.74 -7.26
CA ALA A 67 -8.76 4.41 -8.04
C ALA A 67 -8.32 5.77 -8.57
N GLY A 68 -7.24 6.34 -8.01
CA GLY A 68 -6.80 7.70 -8.27
C GLY A 68 -7.73 8.77 -7.72
N VAL A 69 -8.49 8.46 -6.67
CA VAL A 69 -9.41 9.38 -5.99
C VAL A 69 -8.62 10.25 -5.02
N ASN A 70 -8.89 11.56 -5.02
CA ASN A 70 -8.22 12.56 -4.19
C ASN A 70 -6.70 12.68 -4.36
N VAL A 71 -6.09 11.92 -5.29
CA VAL A 71 -4.67 12.04 -5.63
C VAL A 71 -4.42 13.37 -6.34
N THR A 72 -3.63 14.22 -5.69
CA THR A 72 -3.27 15.57 -6.13
C THR A 72 -1.96 15.61 -6.90
N ASN A 73 -1.02 14.73 -6.55
CA ASN A 73 0.27 14.60 -7.22
C ASN A 73 0.79 13.15 -7.16
N ILE A 74 1.61 12.78 -8.13
CA ILE A 74 2.36 11.52 -8.14
C ILE A 74 3.78 11.83 -8.59
N GLU A 75 4.75 11.47 -7.75
CA GLU A 75 6.17 11.51 -8.11
C GLU A 75 6.61 10.11 -8.52
N GLU A 76 7.03 9.95 -9.78
CA GLU A 76 7.33 8.65 -10.35
C GLU A 76 8.79 8.54 -10.78
N SER A 77 9.40 7.43 -10.42
CA SER A 77 10.68 6.96 -10.92
C SER A 77 10.62 5.46 -11.17
N GLU A 78 11.62 4.90 -11.83
CA GLU A 78 11.67 3.46 -12.16
C GLU A 78 11.56 2.55 -10.92
N ASN A 79 12.06 3.01 -9.76
CA ASN A 79 12.19 2.20 -8.55
C ASN A 79 11.37 2.72 -7.36
N LYS A 80 10.70 3.85 -7.51
CA LYS A 80 9.97 4.51 -6.42
C LYS A 80 8.83 5.36 -6.98
N VAL A 81 7.66 5.24 -6.38
CA VAL A 81 6.50 6.09 -6.67
C VAL A 81 5.93 6.62 -5.35
N VAL A 82 5.68 7.92 -5.29
CA VAL A 82 5.07 8.58 -4.13
C VAL A 82 3.74 9.20 -4.54
N PHE A 83 2.67 8.84 -3.82
CA PHE A 83 1.34 9.39 -4.00
C PHE A 83 1.06 10.44 -2.95
N TYR A 84 0.65 11.63 -3.38
CA TYR A 84 0.15 12.69 -2.52
C TYR A 84 -1.37 12.80 -2.72
N PHE A 85 -2.14 12.72 -1.65
CA PHE A 85 -3.59 12.72 -1.71
C PHE A 85 -4.23 13.16 -0.40
N THR A 86 -5.45 13.68 -0.46
CA THR A 86 -6.23 13.93 0.75
C THR A 86 -6.86 12.62 1.23
N HIS A 87 -6.68 12.30 2.51
CA HIS A 87 -7.18 11.09 3.15
C HIS A 87 -8.67 10.91 2.85
N PRO A 88 -9.14 9.73 2.42
CA PRO A 88 -10.51 9.53 1.96
C PRO A 88 -11.56 9.62 3.08
N ILE A 89 -11.19 9.26 4.31
CA ILE A 89 -12.08 9.29 5.49
C ILE A 89 -11.84 10.48 6.43
N LEU A 90 -10.57 10.83 6.71
CA LEU A 90 -10.21 11.89 7.65
C LEU A 90 -10.18 13.24 6.96
N ASP A 91 -11.10 14.13 7.34
CA ASP A 91 -11.18 15.48 6.77
C ASP A 91 -9.90 16.28 7.06
N LYS A 92 -9.45 17.05 6.06
CA LYS A 92 -8.27 17.94 6.11
C LYS A 92 -6.97 17.23 6.51
N CYS A 93 -6.86 15.93 6.22
CA CYS A 93 -5.64 15.16 6.43
C CYS A 93 -5.01 14.86 5.07
N ASP A 94 -3.91 15.52 4.75
CA ASP A 94 -3.12 15.18 3.57
C ASP A 94 -2.17 14.02 3.89
N ARG A 95 -1.99 13.13 2.92
CA ARG A 95 -1.24 11.89 3.05
C ARG A 95 -0.22 11.77 1.94
N GLU A 96 0.87 11.11 2.30
CA GLU A 96 1.92 10.67 1.42
C GLU A 96 2.10 9.17 1.62
N VAL A 97 2.03 8.41 0.54
CA VAL A 97 2.28 6.97 0.56
C VAL A 97 3.28 6.64 -0.53
N GLU A 98 4.35 5.97 -0.13
CA GLU A 98 5.42 5.54 -1.00
C GLU A 98 5.25 4.06 -1.38
N PHE A 99 5.61 3.72 -2.62
CA PHE A 99 5.87 2.36 -3.05
C PHE A 99 7.25 2.27 -3.68
N VAL A 100 8.00 1.24 -3.29
CA VAL A 100 9.35 0.97 -3.78
C VAL A 100 9.42 -0.37 -4.49
N ARG A 101 10.29 -0.44 -5.49
CA ARG A 101 10.57 -1.66 -6.24
C ARG A 101 11.72 -2.40 -5.56
N MET A 102 11.47 -3.62 -5.12
CA MET A 102 12.41 -4.46 -4.36
C MET A 102 12.65 -5.78 -5.09
N GLU A 103 13.84 -6.32 -4.98
CA GLU A 103 14.18 -7.64 -5.53
C GLU A 103 13.66 -8.75 -4.61
N GLY A 104 12.86 -9.66 -5.16
CA GLY A 104 12.38 -10.87 -4.49
C GLY A 104 13.41 -11.99 -4.46
N GLU A 105 13.11 -13.07 -3.73
CA GLU A 105 14.03 -14.21 -3.57
C GLU A 105 14.41 -14.88 -4.89
N GLY A 106 13.57 -14.79 -5.93
CA GLY A 106 13.82 -15.33 -7.27
C GLY A 106 14.45 -14.34 -8.25
N GLY A 107 14.84 -13.14 -7.80
CA GLY A 107 15.37 -12.07 -8.65
C GLY A 107 14.31 -11.26 -9.39
N GLU A 108 13.02 -11.52 -9.13
CA GLU A 108 11.93 -10.72 -9.67
C GLU A 108 11.78 -9.39 -8.94
N MET A 109 11.47 -8.33 -9.68
CA MET A 109 11.24 -7.00 -9.09
C MET A 109 9.77 -6.84 -8.69
N LEU A 110 9.52 -6.65 -7.39
CA LEU A 110 8.21 -6.53 -6.78
C LEU A 110 7.99 -5.14 -6.19
N TRP A 111 6.78 -4.59 -6.33
CA TRP A 111 6.39 -3.37 -5.63
C TRP A 111 5.96 -3.69 -4.20
N ARG A 112 6.39 -2.87 -3.23
CA ARG A 112 5.98 -2.91 -1.81
C ARG A 112 5.79 -1.50 -1.28
N ALA A 113 5.11 -1.36 -0.14
CA ALA A 113 5.06 -0.09 0.58
C ALA A 113 6.48 0.36 0.93
N GLY A 114 6.78 1.64 0.71
CA GLY A 114 8.00 2.29 1.20
C GLY A 114 7.81 2.75 2.65
N GLY A 115 8.84 2.54 3.48
CA GLY A 115 8.86 2.89 4.90
C GLY A 115 9.46 4.25 5.19
#